data_AF-A0A0M3US88-F1
#
_entry.id   AF-A0A0M3US88-F1
#
_cell.length_a   1.000
_cell.length_b   1.000
_cell.length_c   1.000
_cell.angle_alpha   90.00
_cell.angle_beta   90.00
_cell.angle_gamma   90.00
#
_symmetry.space_group_name_H-M   'P 1'
#
loop_
_entity.id
_entity.type
_entity.pdbx_description
1 polymer ?
#
loop_
_entity_poly.entity_id
_entity_poly.type
_entity_poly.pdbx_seq_one_letter_code
_entity_poly.pdbx_strand_id
1 'polypeptide(L)'
;MKEKKEVYKVKPLTEGKKNIIANLIEEYDIKTTEDIQEALKDLLGGTIKSMLEAEMDEHIGYEKYQHSDGTNYRNGTKRYF
;
A
#
# COMPACT_ATOMS: atom_id res chain seq x y z
N MET A 1 16.87 27.95 19.93
CA MET A 1 16.45 28.48 18.62
C MET A 1 15.85 27.32 17.85
N LYS A 2 14.59 27.40 17.37
CA LYS A 2 13.95 26.31 16.62
C LYS A 2 14.59 26.25 15.23
N GLU A 3 15.22 25.14 14.88
CA GLU A 3 15.72 24.88 13.52
C GLU A 3 14.56 25.02 12.53
N LYS A 4 14.70 25.91 11.55
CA LYS A 4 13.74 26.00 10.44
C LYS A 4 13.90 24.72 9.64
N LYS A 5 12.88 23.85 9.65
CA LYS A 5 12.81 22.67 8.79
C LYS A 5 13.04 23.12 7.35
N GLU A 6 14.06 22.57 6.68
CA GLU A 6 14.24 22.80 5.25
C GLU A 6 12.96 22.41 4.51
N VAL A 7 12.38 23.38 3.79
CA VAL A 7 11.17 23.15 3.01
C VAL A 7 11.53 22.19 1.88
N TYR A 8 10.91 21.00 1.88
CA TYR A 8 11.09 20.03 0.81
C TYR A 8 10.71 20.66 -0.53
N LYS A 9 11.69 20.77 -1.43
CA LYS A 9 11.46 21.26 -2.79
C LYS A 9 10.97 20.12 -3.67
N VAL A 10 9.73 20.24 -4.13
CA VAL A 10 9.12 19.24 -5.02
C VAL A 10 9.94 19.17 -6.31
N LYS A 11 10.46 17.99 -6.63
CA LYS A 11 11.14 17.74 -7.91
C LYS A 11 10.11 17.78 -9.05
N PRO A 12 10.52 18.15 -10.29
CA PRO A 12 9.61 18.11 -11.43
C PRO A 12 8.99 16.72 -11.58
N LEU A 13 7.68 16.69 -11.83
CA LEU A 13 6.97 15.45 -12.14
C LEU A 13 7.39 14.97 -13.53
N THR A 14 7.96 13.77 -13.59
CA THR A 14 8.20 13.05 -14.84
C THR A 14 6.87 12.60 -15.43
N GLU A 15 6.79 12.40 -16.75
CA GLU A 15 5.56 11.94 -17.42
C GLU A 15 5.00 10.65 -16.80
N GLY A 16 5.86 9.68 -16.47
CA GLY A 16 5.42 8.46 -15.78
C GLY A 16 4.76 8.72 -14.42
N LYS A 17 5.21 9.74 -13.67
CA LYS A 17 4.59 10.10 -12.39
C LYS A 17 3.26 10.82 -12.59
N LYS A 18 3.13 11.61 -13.66
CA LYS A 18 1.86 12.25 -14.02
C LYS A 18 0.80 11.21 -14.37
N ASN A 19 1.18 10.18 -15.14
CA ASN A 19 0.27 9.10 -15.52
C ASN A 19 -0.23 8.32 -14.29
N ILE A 20 0.65 8.01 -13.34
CA ILE A 20 0.26 7.34 -12.09
C ILE A 20 -0.73 8.19 -11.30
N ILE A 21 -0.47 9.50 -11.18
CA ILE A 21 -1.37 10.42 -10.46
C ILE A 21 -2.72 10.54 -11.19
N ALA A 22 -2.73 10.62 -12.52
CA ALA A 22 -3.96 10.66 -13.31
C ALA A 22 -4.82 9.42 -13.10
N ASN A 23 -4.22 8.23 -13.19
CA ASN A 23 -4.91 6.97 -12.93
C ASN A 23 -5.46 6.91 -11.51
N LEU A 24 -4.71 7.41 -10.51
CA LEU A 24 -5.17 7.44 -9.12
C LEU A 24 -6.39 8.35 -8.94
N ILE A 25 -6.41 9.51 -9.61
CA ILE A 25 -7.54 10.45 -9.56
C ILE A 25 -8.79 9.83 -10.19
N GLU A 26 -8.63 9.12 -11.31
CA GLU A 26 -9.74 8.47 -12.00
C GLU A 26 -10.29 7.26 -11.22
N GLU A 27 -9.41 6.37 -10.74
CA GLU A 27 -9.81 5.13 -10.04
C GLU A 27 -10.55 5.41 -8.73
N TYR A 28 -10.12 6.42 -7.98
CA TYR A 28 -10.69 6.79 -6.68
C TYR A 28 -11.70 7.95 -6.75
N ASP A 29 -12.04 8.44 -7.95
CA ASP A 29 -12.95 9.59 -8.16
C ASP A 29 -12.61 10.79 -7.27
N ILE A 30 -11.32 11.16 -7.23
CA ILE A 30 -10.78 12.17 -6.30
C ILE A 30 -11.32 13.55 -6.66
N LYS A 31 -12.07 14.18 -5.74
CA LYS A 31 -12.63 15.53 -5.91
C LYS A 31 -12.11 16.52 -4.89
N THR A 32 -11.67 16.03 -3.73
CA THR A 32 -11.27 16.84 -2.57
C THR A 32 -9.89 16.44 -2.04
N THR A 33 -9.38 17.27 -1.13
CA THR A 33 -8.14 16.99 -0.39
C THR A 33 -8.28 15.79 0.55
N GLU A 34 -9.49 15.51 1.02
CA GLU A 34 -9.83 14.39 1.87
C GLU A 34 -9.82 13.09 1.05
N ASP A 35 -10.41 13.10 -0.15
CA ASP A 35 -10.47 11.92 -1.03
C ASP A 35 -9.06 11.45 -1.41
N ILE A 36 -8.14 12.38 -1.74
CA ILE A 36 -6.76 12.00 -2.06
C ILE A 36 -6.02 11.42 -0.84
N GLN A 37 -6.33 11.86 0.38
CA GLN A 37 -5.73 11.29 1.58
C GLN A 37 -6.25 9.87 1.84
N GLU A 38 -7.55 9.65 1.64
CA GLU A 38 -8.17 8.33 1.78
C GLU A 38 -7.65 7.36 0.71
N ALA A 39 -7.62 7.77 -0.55
CA ALA A 39 -7.05 6.99 -1.64
C ALA A 39 -5.60 6.59 -1.37
N LEU A 40 -4.77 7.50 -0.85
CA LEU A 40 -3.38 7.20 -0.48
C LEU A 40 -3.28 6.23 0.70
N LYS A 41 -4.16 6.32 1.70
CA LYS A 41 -4.20 5.38 2.82
C LYS A 41 -4.57 3.98 2.35
N ASP A 42 -5.59 3.87 1.51
CA ASP A 42 -6.04 2.59 0.97
C ASP A 42 -5.01 1.96 0.05
N LEU A 43 -4.41 2.75 -0.85
CA LEU A 43 -3.34 2.28 -1.74
C LEU A 43 -2.14 1.75 -0.94
N LEU A 44 -1.69 2.51 0.06
CA LEU A 44 -0.57 2.10 0.91
C LEU A 44 -0.93 0.88 1.77
N GLY A 45 -2.13 0.86 2.34
CA GLY A 45 -2.64 -0.26 3.14
C GLY A 45 -2.74 -1.55 2.32
N GLY A 46 -3.24 -1.46 1.09
CA GLY A 46 -3.27 -2.56 0.13
C GLY A 46 -1.88 -3.07 -0.23
N THR A 47 -0.95 -2.14 -0.51
CA THR A 47 0.45 -2.47 -0.85
C THR A 47 1.14 -3.22 0.30
N ILE A 48 1.04 -2.70 1.53
CA ILE A 48 1.62 -3.34 2.72
C ILE A 48 1.00 -4.72 2.93
N LYS A 49 -0.32 -4.85 2.79
CA LYS A 49 -1.00 -6.14 2.91
C LYS A 49 -0.49 -7.15 1.89
N SER A 50 -0.34 -6.76 0.63
CA SER A 50 0.20 -7.64 -0.41
C SER A 50 1.63 -8.07 -0.13
N MET A 51 2.47 -7.17 0.39
CA MET A 51 3.84 -7.52 0.83
C MET A 51 3.82 -8.54 1.98
N LEU A 52 2.98 -8.32 3.00
CA LEU A 52 2.85 -9.23 4.14
C LEU A 52 2.28 -10.59 3.73
N GLU A 53 1.33 -10.63 2.79
CA GLU A 53 0.82 -11.88 2.22
C GLU A 53 1.93 -12.62 1.48
N ALA A 54 2.72 -11.95 0.64
CA ALA A 54 3.86 -12.58 -0.04
C ALA A 54 4.92 -13.11 0.94
N GLU A 55 5.27 -12.34 1.98
CA GLU A 55 6.18 -12.80 3.04
C GLU A 55 5.63 -14.02 3.79
N MET A 56 4.31 -14.07 4.01
CA MET A 56 3.66 -15.22 4.64
C MET A 56 3.71 -16.46 3.74
N ASP A 57 3.42 -16.30 2.44
CA ASP A 57 3.49 -17.36 1.44
C ASP A 57 4.89 -17.97 1.37
N GLU A 58 5.94 -17.14 1.39
CA GLU A 58 7.34 -17.57 1.44
C GLU A 58 7.66 -18.28 2.77
N HIS A 59 7.22 -17.73 3.90
CA HIS A 59 7.53 -18.27 5.23
C HIS A 59 6.92 -19.65 5.48
N ILE A 60 5.66 -19.85 5.08
CA ILE A 60 4.95 -21.13 5.32
C ILE A 60 5.07 -22.09 4.13
N GLY A 61 5.48 -21.61 2.95
CA GLY A 61 5.80 -22.42 1.77
C GLY A 61 4.59 -22.84 0.92
N TYR A 62 3.43 -22.22 1.10
CA TYR A 62 2.24 -22.51 0.29
C TYR A 62 1.28 -21.31 0.26
N GLU A 63 0.59 -21.12 -0.87
CA GLU A 63 -0.37 -20.03 -1.08
C GLU A 63 -1.66 -20.21 -0.28
N LYS A 64 -2.47 -19.15 -0.18
CA LYS A 64 -3.76 -19.22 0.49
C LYS A 64 -4.67 -20.26 -0.19
N TYR A 65 -5.17 -21.21 0.60
CA TYR A 65 -5.98 -22.36 0.16
C TYR A 65 -5.25 -23.42 -0.68
N GLN A 66 -3.94 -23.27 -0.91
CA GLN A 66 -3.16 -24.35 -1.49
C GLN A 66 -3.08 -25.52 -0.52
N HIS A 67 -3.21 -26.74 -1.04
CA HIS A 67 -3.00 -27.95 -0.25
C HIS A 67 -1.54 -28.04 0.21
N SER A 68 -1.34 -28.35 1.49
CA SER A 68 -0.01 -28.45 2.11
C SER A 68 -0.02 -29.59 3.12
N ASP A 69 1.03 -30.42 3.05
CA ASP A 69 1.31 -31.48 4.02
C ASP A 69 2.06 -30.94 5.26
N GLY A 70 2.27 -29.62 5.34
CA GLY A 70 2.95 -28.95 6.44
C GLY A 70 2.14 -28.96 7.74
N THR A 71 2.85 -28.86 8.87
CA THR A 71 2.23 -28.83 10.21
C THR A 71 1.75 -27.46 10.65
N ASN A 72 2.11 -26.40 9.90
CA ASN A 72 1.77 -25.02 10.23
C ASN A 72 0.66 -24.51 9.28
N TYR A 73 -0.37 -23.88 9.85
CA TYR A 73 -1.55 -23.46 9.10
C TYR A 73 -1.84 -21.98 9.27
N ARG A 74 -2.26 -21.32 8.19
CA ARG A 74 -2.76 -19.93 8.23
C ARG A 74 -3.92 -19.81 9.23
N ASN A 75 -3.80 -18.88 10.16
CA ASN A 75 -4.75 -18.69 11.26
C ASN A 75 -5.53 -17.37 11.16
N GLY A 76 -6.10 -17.11 9.97
CA GLY A 76 -6.92 -15.93 9.73
C GLY A 76 -6.16 -14.59 9.70
N THR A 77 -6.88 -13.49 9.87
CA THR A 77 -6.34 -12.12 9.86
C THR A 77 -6.72 -11.38 11.14
N LYS A 78 -5.83 -10.50 11.62
CA LYS A 78 -6.14 -9.61 12.73
C LYS A 78 -6.84 -8.37 12.19
N ARG A 79 -8.03 -8.07 12.70
CA ARG A 79 -8.90 -6.99 12.21
C ARG A 79 -8.48 -5.58 12.69
N TYR A 80 -7.47 -5.47 13.54
CA TYR A 80 -7.07 -4.21 14.16
C TYR A 80 -5.67 -3.78 13.72
N PHE A 81 -5.65 -2.79 12.85
CA PHE A 81 -4.60 -1.77 12.65
C PHE A 81 -5.29 -0.42 12.52
#